data_AF-A0A7W8AB08-F1
#
_entry.id   AF-A0A7W8AB08-F1
#
_cell.length_a   1.000
_cell.length_b   1.000
_cell.length_c   1.000
_cell.angle_alpha   90.00
_cell.angle_beta   90.00
_cell.angle_gamma   90.00
#
_symmetry.space_group_name_H-M   'P 1'
#
loop_
_entity.id
_entity.type
_entity.pdbx_description
1 polymer ?
#
loop_
_entity_poly.entity_id
_entity_poly.type
_entity_poly.pdbx_seq_one_letter_code
_entity_poly.pdbx_strand_id
1 'polypeptide(L)'
;MAPKDWKRKENWLDQDNLIYAGFIAIGIVLVQPFLTVADLDVAALVCVLAFAVAIPLLAVLTMINQLRKTHQFLGSTPLLNLAKGIAPLTSCIGVVAAFWHMSWIAGLVVLVSGSVAVIAYGGFFSVLPREMGGEGIVPPEESVPPELDESYPTA
;
A
#
# COMPACT_ATOMS: atom_id res chain seq x y z
N MET A 1 -11.80 -25.48 -1.74
CA MET A 1 -11.44 -24.55 -0.64
C MET A 1 -10.17 -23.83 -1.08
N ALA A 2 -10.20 -22.51 -1.26
CA ALA A 2 -8.99 -21.76 -1.59
C ALA A 2 -7.98 -21.91 -0.44
N PRO A 3 -6.69 -22.17 -0.72
CA PRO A 3 -5.69 -22.41 0.31
C PRO A 3 -5.54 -21.18 1.22
N LYS A 4 -5.21 -21.40 2.50
CA LYS A 4 -5.15 -20.37 3.56
C LYS A 4 -4.24 -19.19 3.19
N ASP A 5 -3.24 -19.41 2.35
CA ASP A 5 -2.33 -18.40 1.84
C ASP A 5 -3.02 -17.42 0.87
N TRP A 6 -4.02 -17.87 0.10
CA TRP A 6 -4.79 -17.03 -0.82
C TRP A 6 -5.64 -16.01 -0.06
N LYS A 7 -6.38 -16.44 0.96
CA LYS A 7 -7.16 -15.52 1.83
C LYS A 7 -6.28 -14.46 2.48
N ARG A 8 -5.08 -14.85 2.94
CA ARG A 8 -4.13 -13.87 3.51
C ARG A 8 -3.71 -12.83 2.47
N LYS A 9 -3.37 -13.26 1.25
CA LYS A 9 -2.95 -12.38 0.14
C LYS A 9 -4.08 -11.45 -0.31
N GLU A 10 -5.31 -11.94 -0.35
CA GLU A 10 -6.49 -11.14 -0.69
C GLU A 10 -6.68 -9.97 0.28
N ASN A 11 -6.58 -10.22 1.59
CA ASN A 11 -6.67 -9.18 2.62
C ASN A 11 -5.61 -8.08 2.45
N TRP A 12 -4.38 -8.44 2.05
CA TRP A 12 -3.34 -7.45 1.76
C TRP A 12 -3.69 -6.57 0.56
N LEU A 13 -4.28 -7.15 -0.49
CA LEU A 13 -4.71 -6.39 -1.66
C LEU A 13 -5.93 -5.51 -1.36
N ASP A 14 -6.81 -5.89 -0.43
CA ASP A 14 -7.88 -5.01 0.08
C ASP A 14 -7.32 -3.79 0.81
N GLN A 15 -6.33 -4.00 1.68
CA GLN A 15 -5.66 -2.91 2.38
C GLN A 15 -4.96 -1.94 1.42
N ASP A 16 -4.20 -2.46 0.44
CA ASP A 16 -3.57 -1.65 -0.60
C ASP A 16 -4.61 -0.81 -1.35
N ASN A 17 -5.73 -1.42 -1.76
CA ASN A 17 -6.78 -0.72 -2.48
C ASN A 17 -7.44 0.38 -1.65
N LEU A 18 -7.65 0.13 -0.35
CA LEU A 18 -8.22 1.12 0.55
C LEU A 18 -7.28 2.32 0.72
N ILE A 19 -5.98 2.07 0.85
CA ILE A 19 -4.95 3.12 0.93
C ILE A 19 -4.91 3.94 -0.36
N TYR A 20 -4.88 3.28 -1.52
CA TYR A 20 -4.84 3.96 -2.82
C TYR A 20 -6.10 4.79 -3.08
N ALA A 21 -7.29 4.24 -2.79
CA ALA A 21 -8.55 4.97 -2.91
C ALA A 21 -8.60 6.17 -1.96
N GLY A 22 -8.09 6.02 -0.73
CA GLY A 22 -7.97 7.11 0.24
C GLY A 22 -7.12 8.27 -0.29
N PHE A 23 -5.94 7.98 -0.85
CA PHE A 23 -5.09 9.01 -1.46
C PHE A 23 -5.72 9.68 -2.68
N ILE A 24 -6.44 8.94 -3.52
CA ILE A 24 -7.20 9.52 -4.65
C ILE A 24 -8.26 10.49 -4.13
N ALA A 25 -9.05 10.08 -3.15
CA ALA A 25 -10.11 10.92 -2.58
C ALA A 25 -9.54 12.20 -1.95
N ILE A 26 -8.46 12.09 -1.17
CA ILE A 26 -7.74 13.23 -0.60
C ILE A 26 -7.24 14.16 -1.71
N GLY A 27 -6.62 13.61 -2.75
CA GLY A 27 -6.11 14.39 -3.88
C GLY A 27 -7.21 15.18 -4.60
N ILE A 28 -8.36 14.56 -4.86
CA ILE A 28 -9.50 15.24 -5.49
C ILE A 28 -9.97 16.41 -4.63
N VAL A 29 -10.11 16.21 -3.31
CA VAL A 29 -10.57 17.27 -2.38
C VAL A 29 -9.54 18.40 -2.26
N LEU A 30 -8.25 18.07 -2.16
CA LEU A 30 -7.19 19.07 -2.00
C LEU A 30 -6.93 19.90 -3.26
N VAL A 31 -7.15 19.34 -4.46
CA VAL A 31 -6.91 20.05 -5.72
C VAL A 31 -8.03 21.04 -6.06
N GLN A 32 -9.27 20.80 -5.61
CA GLN A 32 -10.43 21.66 -5.88
C GLN A 32 -10.22 23.16 -5.60
N PRO A 33 -9.74 23.61 -4.42
CA PRO A 33 -9.57 25.03 -4.15
C PRO A 33 -8.58 25.71 -5.11
N PHE A 34 -7.56 24.98 -5.58
CA PHE A 34 -6.56 25.51 -6.51
C PHE A 34 -7.11 25.81 -7.91
N LEU A 35 -8.25 25.24 -8.29
CA LEU A 35 -8.90 25.52 -9.58
C LEU A 35 -9.63 26.88 -9.61
N THR A 36 -9.83 27.49 -8.43
CA THR A 36 -10.64 28.72 -8.28
C THR A 36 -9.79 29.97 -8.06
N VAL A 37 -8.50 29.81 -7.77
CA VAL A 37 -7.56 30.92 -7.53
C VAL A 37 -6.85 31.32 -8.82
N ALA A 38 -6.66 32.63 -9.02
CA ALA A 38 -6.04 33.16 -10.24
C ALA A 38 -4.51 33.02 -10.24
N ASP A 39 -3.88 33.07 -9.05
CA ASP A 39 -2.44 32.96 -8.87
C ASP A 39 -2.12 31.74 -8.01
N LEU A 40 -1.28 30.84 -8.53
CA LEU A 40 -0.71 29.73 -7.78
C LEU A 40 0.72 30.10 -7.37
N ASP A 41 1.01 29.97 -6.08
CA ASP A 41 2.38 29.97 -5.63
C ASP A 41 3.09 28.64 -5.96
N VAL A 42 4.38 28.57 -5.67
CA VAL A 42 5.22 27.40 -5.98
C VAL A 42 4.70 26.15 -5.24
N ALA A 43 4.20 26.30 -4.01
CA ALA A 43 3.70 25.18 -3.22
C ALA A 43 2.41 24.58 -3.80
N ALA A 44 1.44 25.42 -4.19
CA ALA A 44 0.22 25.01 -4.86
C ALA A 44 0.52 24.33 -6.20
N LEU A 45 1.45 24.87 -6.99
CA LEU A 45 1.86 24.28 -8.26
C LEU A 45 2.45 22.87 -8.06
N VAL A 46 3.34 22.70 -7.08
CA VAL A 46 3.89 21.38 -6.74
C VAL A 46 2.79 20.40 -6.32
N CYS A 47 1.80 20.84 -5.52
CA CYS A 47 0.67 20.01 -5.14
C CYS A 47 -0.14 19.51 -6.34
N VAL A 48 -0.51 20.42 -7.25
CA VAL A 48 -1.29 20.09 -8.44
C VAL A 48 -0.53 19.12 -9.35
N LEU A 49 0.76 19.36 -9.61
CA LEU A 49 1.58 18.46 -10.42
C LEU A 49 1.74 17.08 -9.78
N ALA A 50 1.94 17.03 -8.45
CA ALA A 50 2.07 15.78 -7.73
C ALA A 50 0.80 14.92 -7.84
N PHE A 51 -0.38 15.52 -7.65
CA PHE A 51 -1.64 14.80 -7.77
C PHE A 51 -2.06 14.49 -9.21
N ALA A 52 -1.65 15.31 -10.19
CA ALA A 52 -1.86 15.02 -11.61
C ALA A 52 -1.18 13.70 -12.04
N VAL A 53 -0.03 13.36 -11.43
CA VAL A 53 0.66 12.08 -11.66
C VAL A 53 0.16 10.99 -10.72
N ALA A 54 -0.08 11.30 -9.44
CA ALA A 54 -0.45 10.31 -8.45
C ALA A 54 -1.84 9.69 -8.71
N ILE A 55 -2.86 10.50 -9.04
CA ILE A 55 -4.25 10.03 -9.18
C ILE A 55 -4.36 8.94 -10.27
N PRO A 56 -3.89 9.14 -11.52
CA PRO A 56 -3.96 8.10 -12.54
C PRO A 56 -3.16 6.85 -12.15
N LEU A 57 -2.00 7.01 -11.52
CA LEU A 57 -1.13 5.91 -11.14
C LEU A 57 -1.77 5.05 -10.04
N LEU A 58 -2.35 5.68 -9.00
CA LEU A 58 -3.10 5.01 -7.94
C LEU A 58 -4.36 4.32 -8.48
N ALA A 59 -5.06 4.94 -9.44
CA ALA A 59 -6.25 4.35 -10.05
C ALA A 59 -5.92 3.06 -10.82
N VAL A 60 -4.86 3.10 -11.63
CA VAL A 60 -4.37 1.92 -12.37
C VAL A 60 -3.91 0.83 -11.40
N LEU A 61 -3.19 1.19 -10.33
CA LEU A 61 -2.77 0.22 -9.29
C LEU A 61 -3.97 -0.45 -8.62
N THR A 62 -5.01 0.32 -8.29
CA THR A 62 -6.26 -0.19 -7.71
C THR A 62 -6.94 -1.17 -8.68
N MET A 63 -7.03 -0.81 -9.96
CA MET A 63 -7.62 -1.65 -11.01
C MET A 63 -6.82 -2.96 -11.20
N ILE A 64 -5.49 -2.89 -11.21
CA ILE A 64 -4.62 -4.07 -11.30
C ILE A 64 -4.81 -4.98 -10.09
N ASN A 65 -4.89 -4.43 -8.88
CA ASN A 65 -5.13 -5.21 -7.67
C ASN A 65 -6.51 -5.90 -7.71
N GLN A 66 -7.55 -5.24 -8.24
CA GLN A 66 -8.86 -5.88 -8.47
C GLN A 66 -8.75 -7.01 -9.50
N LEU A 67 -8.05 -6.79 -10.60
CA LEU A 67 -7.85 -7.80 -11.65
C LEU A 67 -7.12 -9.04 -11.10
N ARG A 68 -6.12 -8.85 -10.23
CA ARG A 68 -5.40 -9.93 -9.56
C ARG A 68 -6.30 -10.77 -8.66
N LYS A 69 -7.25 -10.13 -7.96
CA LYS A 69 -8.25 -10.85 -7.14
C LYS A 69 -9.18 -11.69 -8.02
N THR A 70 -9.71 -11.09 -9.09
CA THR A 70 -10.64 -11.76 -10.00
C THR A 70 -10.01 -12.94 -10.73
N HIS A 71 -8.77 -12.82 -11.20
CA HIS A 71 -8.10 -13.85 -12.01
C HIS A 71 -7.13 -14.76 -11.24
N GLN A 72 -7.01 -14.59 -9.93
CA GLN A 72 -6.05 -15.29 -9.08
C GLN A 72 -4.59 -15.30 -9.58
N PHE A 73 -4.21 -14.27 -10.35
CA PHE A 73 -2.91 -14.18 -11.03
C PHE A 73 -1.97 -13.22 -10.29
N LEU A 74 -0.75 -13.67 -9.98
CA LEU A 74 0.20 -12.94 -9.11
C LEU A 74 1.42 -12.37 -9.85
N GLY A 75 1.43 -12.31 -11.17
CA GLY A 75 2.56 -11.79 -11.94
C GLY A 75 2.95 -10.36 -11.51
N SER A 76 4.16 -10.18 -10.98
CA SER A 76 4.74 -8.88 -10.67
C SER A 76 5.69 -8.45 -11.78
N THR A 77 5.44 -7.29 -12.38
CA THR A 77 6.39 -6.65 -13.29
C THR A 77 7.21 -5.62 -12.50
N PRO A 78 8.49 -5.39 -12.87
CA PRO A 78 9.33 -4.39 -12.20
C PRO A 78 8.71 -2.99 -12.29
N LEU A 79 8.04 -2.68 -13.41
CA LEU A 79 7.29 -1.44 -13.60
C LEU A 79 6.18 -1.26 -12.57
N LEU A 80 5.48 -2.33 -12.21
CA LEU A 80 4.42 -2.28 -11.21
C LEU A 80 4.99 -2.02 -9.81
N ASN A 81 6.11 -2.65 -9.46
CA ASN A 81 6.77 -2.41 -8.17
C ASN A 81 7.26 -0.96 -8.06
N LEU A 82 7.78 -0.40 -9.15
CA LEU A 82 8.14 1.00 -9.22
C LEU A 82 6.92 1.91 -9.04
N ALA A 83 5.82 1.63 -9.74
CA ALA A 83 4.57 2.39 -9.61
C ALA A 83 4.01 2.34 -8.17
N LYS A 84 4.04 1.17 -7.52
CA LYS A 84 3.63 0.99 -6.12
C LYS A 84 4.44 1.84 -5.14
N GLY A 85 5.72 2.09 -5.45
CA GLY A 85 6.57 2.98 -4.65
C GLY A 85 6.31 4.45 -4.96
N ILE A 86 6.27 4.83 -6.24
CA ILE A 86 6.18 6.24 -6.65
C ILE A 86 4.80 6.82 -6.31
N ALA A 87 3.71 6.10 -6.57
CA ALA A 87 2.36 6.66 -6.49
C ALA A 87 1.99 7.18 -5.09
N PRO A 88 2.24 6.43 -3.99
CA PRO A 88 2.00 6.94 -2.65
C PRO A 88 2.96 8.07 -2.28
N LEU A 89 4.24 7.99 -2.70
CA LEU A 89 5.23 9.03 -2.40
C LEU A 89 4.87 10.37 -3.03
N THR A 90 4.50 10.39 -4.31
CA THR A 90 4.03 11.63 -4.95
C THR A 90 2.74 12.13 -4.32
N SER A 91 1.83 11.25 -3.93
CA SER A 91 0.64 11.67 -3.19
C SER A 91 0.97 12.33 -1.85
N CYS A 92 1.92 11.78 -1.07
CA CYS A 92 2.37 12.38 0.18
C CYS A 92 2.99 13.77 -0.03
N ILE A 93 3.81 13.92 -1.07
CA ILE A 93 4.40 15.22 -1.45
C ILE A 93 3.28 16.23 -1.77
N GLY A 94 2.26 15.81 -2.52
CA GLY A 94 1.10 16.66 -2.83
C GLY A 94 0.36 17.13 -1.58
N VAL A 95 0.09 16.23 -0.63
CA VAL A 95 -0.55 16.58 0.65
C VAL A 95 0.29 17.61 1.40
N VAL A 96 1.59 17.36 1.60
CA VAL A 96 2.46 18.28 2.35
C VAL A 96 2.53 19.65 1.67
N ALA A 97 2.65 19.68 0.35
CA ALA A 97 2.69 20.92 -0.43
C ALA A 97 1.38 21.73 -0.31
N ALA A 98 0.22 21.07 -0.28
CA ALA A 98 -1.07 21.73 -0.08
C ALA A 98 -1.15 22.46 1.27
N PHE A 99 -0.69 21.83 2.35
CA PHE A 99 -0.66 22.45 3.67
C PHE A 99 0.38 23.58 3.75
N TRP A 100 1.50 23.42 3.05
CA TRP A 100 2.54 24.46 2.96
C TRP A 100 2.05 25.75 2.31
N HIS A 101 1.22 25.62 1.27
CA HIS A 101 0.55 26.76 0.62
C HIS A 101 -0.33 27.53 1.59
N MET A 102 -1.08 26.82 2.47
CA MET A 102 -1.95 27.48 3.46
C MET A 102 -1.14 28.16 4.57
N SER A 103 -0.17 27.45 5.15
CA SER A 103 0.79 28.05 6.07
C SER A 103 2.02 27.14 6.26
N TRP A 104 3.18 27.76 6.42
CA TRP A 104 4.43 27.07 6.77
C TRP A 104 4.28 26.17 8.01
N ILE A 105 3.55 26.63 9.03
CA ILE A 105 3.34 25.90 10.28
C ILE A 105 2.47 24.66 10.05
N ALA A 106 1.40 24.75 9.26
CA ALA A 106 0.54 23.61 8.95
C ALA A 106 1.31 22.50 8.23
N GLY A 107 2.17 22.87 7.27
CA GLY A 107 3.06 21.92 6.59
C GLY A 107 3.98 21.17 7.56
N LEU A 108 4.58 21.88 8.53
CA LEU A 108 5.43 21.28 9.54
C LEU A 108 4.67 20.33 10.48
N VAL A 109 3.46 20.72 10.91
CA VAL A 109 2.59 19.87 11.75
C VAL A 109 2.25 18.56 11.03
N VAL A 110 1.92 18.62 9.74
CA VAL A 110 1.63 17.41 8.93
C VAL A 110 2.87 16.53 8.79
N LEU A 111 4.06 17.10 8.56
CA LEU A 111 5.30 16.31 8.50
C LEU A 111 5.62 15.62 9.82
N VAL A 112 5.55 16.33 10.94
CA VAL A 112 5.86 15.77 12.26
C VAL A 112 4.86 14.68 12.62
N SER A 113 3.56 14.95 12.49
CA SER A 113 2.51 13.97 12.79
C SER A 113 2.57 12.75 11.87
N GLY A 114 2.80 12.95 10.57
CA GLY A 114 2.99 11.86 9.61
C GLY A 114 4.22 11.00 9.93
N SER A 115 5.34 11.62 10.29
CA SER A 115 6.55 10.89 10.68
C SER A 115 6.32 10.06 11.94
N VAL A 116 5.65 10.62 12.95
CA VAL A 116 5.28 9.90 14.18
C VAL A 116 4.37 8.72 13.86
N ALA A 117 3.37 8.90 12.98
CA ALA A 117 2.48 7.81 12.57
C ALA A 117 3.22 6.68 11.86
N VAL A 118 4.16 6.99 10.96
CA VAL A 118 4.99 5.99 10.27
C VAL A 118 5.89 5.24 11.25
N ILE A 119 6.51 5.95 12.20
CA ILE A 119 7.36 5.34 13.24
C ILE A 119 6.51 4.43 14.14
N ALA A 120 5.33 4.88 14.56
CA ALA A 120 4.42 4.08 15.40
C ALA A 120 3.96 2.81 14.66
N TYR A 121 3.58 2.93 13.39
CA TYR A 121 3.17 1.80 12.57
C TYR A 121 4.32 0.80 12.35
N GLY A 122 5.51 1.29 12.02
CA GLY A 122 6.71 0.46 11.87
C GLY A 122 7.13 -0.22 13.18
N GLY A 123 7.03 0.49 14.30
CA GLY A 123 7.25 -0.04 15.65
C GLY A 123 6.28 -1.17 15.98
N PHE A 124 4.98 -0.98 15.75
CA PHE A 124 3.97 -2.02 15.92
C PHE A 124 4.26 -3.25 15.04
N PHE A 125 4.64 -3.03 13.78
CA PHE A 125 5.05 -4.10 12.87
C PHE A 125 6.29 -4.87 13.33
N SER A 126 7.23 -4.21 14.01
CA SER A 126 8.41 -4.87 14.56
C SER A 126 8.11 -5.72 15.81
N VAL A 127 7.01 -5.44 16.50
CA VAL A 127 6.55 -6.17 17.68
C VAL A 127 5.75 -7.41 17.31
N LEU A 128 4.95 -7.35 16.23
CA LEU A 128 4.14 -8.49 15.73
C LEU A 128 4.93 -9.82 15.56
N PRO A 129 6.15 -9.83 14.99
CA PRO A 129 6.97 -11.04 14.90
C PRO A 129 7.44 -11.58 16.25
N ARG A 130 7.58 -10.73 17.27
CA ARG A 130 8.02 -11.15 18.61
C ARG A 130 6.92 -11.90 19.36
N GLU A 131 5.66 -11.51 19.17
CA GLU A 131 4.53 -12.19 19.80
C GLU A 131 4.08 -13.44 19.03
N MET A 132 4.21 -13.44 17.69
CA MET A 132 4.00 -14.65 16.87
C MET A 132 5.19 -15.64 16.92
N GLY A 133 6.30 -15.26 17.56
CA GLY A 133 7.46 -16.13 17.79
C GLY A 133 7.29 -17.14 18.93
N GLY A 134 6.14 -17.14 19.62
CA GLY A 134 5.77 -18.16 20.62
C GLY A 134 4.97 -19.35 20.06
N GLU A 135 4.43 -19.22 18.85
CA GLU A 135 3.82 -20.32 18.08
C GLU A 135 4.43 -20.31 16.68
N GLY A 136 5.52 -21.05 16.55
CA GLY A 136 6.36 -21.07 15.35
C GLY A 136 5.57 -21.27 14.06
N ILE A 137 5.90 -20.45 13.07
CA ILE A 137 5.72 -20.81 11.66
C ILE A 137 6.58 -22.05 11.42
N VAL A 138 5.99 -23.24 11.54
CA VAL A 138 6.63 -24.47 11.08
C VAL A 138 6.82 -24.33 9.57
N PRO A 139 8.06 -24.27 9.05
CA PRO A 139 8.28 -24.29 7.63
C PRO A 139 7.69 -25.59 7.05
N PRO A 140 7.08 -25.56 5.85
CA PRO A 140 6.41 -26.73 5.25
C PRO A 140 7.35 -27.91 4.94
N GLU A 141 8.62 -27.84 5.31
CA GLU A 141 9.62 -28.89 5.10
C GLU A 141 9.66 -29.94 6.22
N GLU A 142 9.00 -29.72 7.36
CA GLU A 142 9.01 -30.65 8.51
C GLU A 142 7.68 -31.39 8.71
N SER A 143 6.86 -31.51 7.65
CA SER A 143 5.86 -32.58 7.60
C SER A 143 6.43 -33.72 6.76
N VAL A 144 7.40 -34.43 7.34
CA VAL A 144 7.80 -35.75 6.85
C VAL A 144 6.52 -36.61 6.87
N PRO A 145 6.00 -37.06 5.70
CA PRO A 145 4.88 -37.97 5.70
C PRO A 145 5.30 -39.23 6.49
N PRO A 146 4.42 -39.78 7.34
CA PRO A 146 4.71 -41.05 7.98
C PRO A 146 5.05 -42.07 6.90
N GLU A 147 6.07 -42.88 7.21
CA GLU A 147 6.54 -44.01 6.43
C GLU A 147 5.47 -44.59 5.51
N LEU A 148 5.83 -44.78 4.25
CA LEU A 148 5.20 -45.75 3.36
C LEU A 148 5.33 -47.11 4.03
N ASP A 149 4.36 -47.43 4.90
CA ASP A 149 4.17 -48.76 5.45
C ASP A 149 3.92 -49.73 4.30
N GLU A 150 4.65 -50.83 4.37
CA GLU A 150 4.75 -51.89 3.39
C GLU A 150 3.38 -52.53 3.15
N SER A 151 2.82 -52.45 1.93
CA SER A 151 1.94 -53.50 1.37
C SER A 151 1.47 -53.19 -0.04
N TYR A 152 2.34 -53.42 -1.03
CA TYR A 152 1.87 -53.77 -2.37
C TYR A 152 2.05 -55.28 -2.58
N PRO A 153 0.97 -56.08 -2.65
CA PRO A 153 1.09 -57.42 -3.18
C PRO A 153 1.35 -57.33 -4.68
N THR A 154 2.51 -57.82 -5.10
CA THR A 154 2.74 -58.21 -6.49
C THR A 154 1.80 -59.36 -6.85
N ALA A 155 0.87 -59.11 -7.77
CA ALA A 155 0.17 -60.13 -8.54
C ALA A 155 -0.12 -59.59 -9.94
#